data_AF-A0A151I8K6-F1
#
_entry.id   AF-A0A151I8K6-F1
#
_cell.length_a   1.000
_cell.length_b   1.000
_cell.length_c   1.000
_cell.angle_alpha   90.00
_cell.angle_beta   90.00
_cell.angle_gamma   90.00
#
_symmetry.space_group_name_H-M   'P 1'
#
loop_
_entity.id
_entity.type
_entity.pdbx_description
1 polymer ?
#
loop_
_entity_poly.entity_id
_entity_poly.type
_entity_poly.pdbx_seq_one_letter_code
_entity_poly.pdbx_strand_id
1 'polypeptide(L)'
;MMRNDITIVLCVLLLFVTTGTKAIRCYQCSSDTDPDKEDLCGAYTKFDKDRNVPIECNSEESHMPGTFCVKYTEQSPRGFIWDGRWRQVIRRCGSISSTGVTGVCNWGVHENGVYWQECFCSEDACNAASNLMSLTTLFLVACCAIVTLSCFK
;
A
#
# COMPACT_ATOMS: atom_id res chain seq x y z
N MET A 1 -29.85 2.61 -33.99
CA MET A 1 -28.82 1.57 -33.75
C MET A 1 -27.42 2.17 -33.82
N MET A 2 -26.94 2.64 -34.97
CA MET A 2 -25.55 3.13 -35.15
C MET A 2 -25.05 4.21 -34.17
N ARG A 3 -25.91 5.11 -33.66
CA ARG A 3 -25.48 6.19 -32.75
C ARG A 3 -25.10 5.66 -31.36
N ASN A 4 -25.79 4.64 -30.84
CA ASN A 4 -25.46 4.03 -29.55
C ASN A 4 -24.15 3.23 -29.66
N ASP A 5 -23.94 2.53 -30.77
CA ASP A 5 -22.74 1.73 -31.00
C ASP A 5 -21.47 2.58 -31.05
N ILE A 6 -21.51 3.73 -31.74
CA ILE A 6 -20.38 4.68 -31.79
C ILE A 6 -20.09 5.27 -30.40
N THR A 7 -21.13 5.57 -29.63
CA THR A 7 -20.97 6.14 -28.28
C THR A 7 -20.33 5.13 -27.33
N ILE A 8 -20.73 3.86 -27.42
CA ILE A 8 -20.16 2.75 -26.63
C ILE A 8 -18.68 2.55 -26.98
N VAL A 9 -18.33 2.51 -28.27
CA VAL A 9 -16.94 2.34 -28.73
C VAL A 9 -16.06 3.50 -28.26
N LEU A 10 -16.55 4.75 -28.32
CA LEU A 10 -15.80 5.91 -27.87
C LEU A 10 -15.55 5.88 -26.34
N CYS A 11 -16.55 5.49 -25.55
CA CYS A 11 -16.42 5.32 -24.10
C CYS A 11 -15.42 4.22 -23.74
N VAL A 12 -15.42 3.09 -24.47
CA VAL A 12 -14.46 1.99 -24.26
C VAL A 12 -13.03 2.44 -24.59
N LEU A 13 -12.82 3.15 -25.71
CA LEU A 13 -11.51 3.68 -26.06
C LEU A 13 -10.98 4.71 -25.04
N LEU A 14 -11.85 5.59 -24.54
CA LEU A 14 -11.49 6.55 -23.49
C LEU A 14 -11.10 5.85 -22.18
N LEU A 15 -11.75 4.73 -21.83
CA LEU A 15 -11.37 3.91 -20.67
C LEU A 15 -9.96 3.31 -20.84
N PHE A 16 -9.63 2.77 -22.01
CA PHE A 16 -8.28 2.21 -22.29
C PHE A 16 -7.17 3.26 -22.31
N VAL A 17 -7.43 4.49 -22.75
CA VAL A 17 -6.41 5.56 -22.74
C VAL A 17 -6.07 6.01 -21.31
N THR A 18 -6.97 5.80 -20.34
CA THR A 18 -6.71 6.11 -18.92
C THR A 18 -5.95 5.01 -18.17
N THR A 19 -5.78 3.82 -18.75
CA THR A 19 -4.96 2.76 -18.14
C THR A 19 -3.48 3.02 -18.42
N GLY A 20 -2.91 4.04 -17.76
CA GLY A 20 -1.46 4.20 -17.70
C GLY A 20 -0.85 3.00 -16.97
N THR A 21 0.31 2.52 -17.44
CA THR A 21 1.14 1.60 -16.66
C THR A 21 1.68 2.37 -15.46
N LYS A 22 0.98 2.31 -14.33
CA LYS A 22 1.46 2.92 -13.11
C LYS A 22 2.58 2.06 -12.55
N ALA A 23 3.78 2.64 -12.48
CA ALA A 23 4.83 2.07 -11.69
C ALA A 23 4.45 2.26 -10.21
N ILE A 24 4.59 1.21 -9.40
CA ILE A 24 4.07 1.17 -8.03
C ILE A 24 4.81 2.18 -7.15
N ARG A 25 4.06 2.95 -6.37
CA ARG A 25 4.64 3.91 -5.41
C ARG A 25 4.44 3.43 -3.99
N CYS A 26 5.48 3.41 -3.19
CA CYS A 26 5.43 2.95 -1.80
C CYS A 26 6.05 3.98 -0.87
N TYR A 27 5.60 4.02 0.39
CA TYR A 27 6.34 4.73 1.41
C TYR A 27 7.66 4.01 1.67
N GLN A 28 8.75 4.77 1.77
CA GLN A 28 10.06 4.25 2.16
C GLN A 28 10.53 5.02 3.40
N CYS A 29 10.65 4.32 4.53
CA CYS A 29 11.13 4.90 5.80
C CYS A 29 11.59 3.79 6.73
N SER A 30 12.41 4.16 7.71
CA SER A 30 12.86 3.24 8.74
C SER A 30 12.93 3.99 10.07
N SER A 31 12.23 3.49 11.09
CA SER A 31 12.09 4.18 12.38
C SER A 31 13.39 4.27 13.18
N ASP A 32 14.41 3.48 12.83
CA ASP A 32 15.77 3.57 13.38
C ASP A 32 16.55 4.78 12.84
N THR A 33 16.11 5.33 11.70
CA THR A 33 16.67 6.53 11.07
C THR A 33 15.85 7.80 11.34
N ASP A 34 14.75 7.69 12.10
CA ASP A 34 13.95 8.84 12.49
C ASP A 34 14.77 9.77 13.40
N PRO A 35 14.70 11.10 13.22
CA PRO A 35 15.38 12.05 14.10
C PRO A 35 14.93 11.89 15.56
N ASP A 36 15.79 12.30 16.50
CA ASP A 36 15.47 12.26 17.94
C ASP A 36 14.12 12.92 18.23
N LYS A 37 13.24 12.18 18.92
CA LYS A 37 11.87 12.58 19.30
C LYS A 37 10.89 12.73 18.14
N GLU A 38 11.23 12.27 16.94
CA GLU A 38 10.31 12.12 15.83
C GLU A 38 9.90 10.67 15.62
N ASP A 39 8.75 10.46 14.98
CA ASP A 39 8.20 9.15 14.63
C ASP A 39 7.61 9.22 13.21
N LEU A 40 8.47 9.58 12.26
CA LEU A 40 8.10 9.76 10.85
C LEU A 40 7.60 8.45 10.26
N CYS A 41 8.20 7.33 10.67
CA CYS A 41 7.83 6.01 10.21
C CYS A 41 6.70 5.38 11.06
N GLY A 42 6.13 6.07 12.05
CA GLY A 42 4.94 5.60 12.77
C GLY A 42 5.15 4.24 13.45
N ALA A 43 6.26 4.07 14.15
CA ALA A 43 6.54 2.93 15.02
C ALA A 43 5.68 2.98 16.29
N TYR A 44 5.53 4.17 16.88
CA TYR A 44 4.83 4.37 18.14
C TYR A 44 3.46 5.04 17.96
N THR A 45 3.32 5.84 16.91
CA THR A 45 2.11 6.58 16.54
C THR A 45 1.56 6.12 15.18
N LYS A 46 0.42 6.66 14.77
CA LYS A 46 -0.15 6.36 13.46
C LYS A 46 0.73 6.98 12.37
N PHE A 47 1.02 6.21 11.32
CA PHE A 47 1.77 6.69 10.17
C PHE A 47 1.09 7.90 9.53
N ASP A 48 1.83 8.99 9.45
CA ASP A 48 1.38 10.24 8.86
C ASP A 48 1.70 10.26 7.36
N LYS A 49 0.65 10.20 6.54
CA LYS A 49 0.76 10.19 5.08
C LYS A 49 1.10 11.57 4.51
N ASP A 50 0.85 12.65 5.24
CA ASP A 50 1.09 14.01 4.76
C ASP A 50 2.55 14.42 4.99
N ARG A 51 3.21 13.81 5.98
CA ARG A 51 4.63 13.98 6.27
C ARG A 51 5.56 13.06 5.49
N ASN A 52 5.02 12.13 4.72
CA ASN A 52 5.79 11.14 3.96
C ASN A 52 5.31 11.13 2.51
N VAL A 53 6.23 11.18 1.54
CA VAL A 53 5.89 11.11 0.11
C VAL A 53 6.16 9.69 -0.39
N PRO A 54 5.19 9.01 -1.04
CA PRO A 54 5.44 7.70 -1.62
C PRO A 54 6.32 7.83 -2.86
N ILE A 55 7.38 7.02 -2.92
CA ILE A 55 8.40 7.02 -3.97
C ILE A 55 8.08 5.91 -4.97
N GLU A 56 8.37 6.16 -6.25
CA GLU A 56 8.24 5.14 -7.30
C GLU A 56 9.33 4.07 -7.15
N CYS A 57 8.93 2.80 -7.04
CA CYS A 57 9.83 1.73 -6.63
C CYS A 57 10.97 1.44 -7.60
N ASN A 58 10.84 1.71 -8.89
CA ASN A 58 11.89 1.48 -9.90
C ASN A 58 12.62 2.78 -10.32
N SER A 59 12.45 3.86 -9.57
CA SER A 59 13.11 5.13 -9.81
C SER A 59 14.49 5.18 -9.16
N GLU A 60 15.32 6.13 -9.57
CA GLU A 60 16.63 6.39 -8.97
C GLU A 60 16.56 6.87 -7.51
N GLU A 61 15.40 7.35 -7.09
CA GLU A 61 15.11 7.77 -5.70
C GLU A 61 14.80 6.56 -4.79
N SER A 62 14.58 5.37 -5.37
CA SER A 62 14.24 4.17 -4.61
C SER A 62 15.49 3.51 -4.05
N HIS A 63 15.56 3.42 -2.73
CA HIS A 63 16.66 2.72 -2.03
C HIS A 63 16.58 1.18 -2.17
N MET A 64 15.44 0.66 -2.62
CA MET A 64 15.22 -0.77 -2.81
C MET A 64 14.23 -0.97 -3.97
N PRO A 65 14.62 -1.50 -5.14
CA PRO A 65 13.68 -1.72 -6.23
C PRO A 65 12.70 -2.87 -5.94
N GLY A 66 11.50 -2.81 -6.52
CA GLY A 66 10.47 -3.82 -6.27
C GLY A 66 9.13 -3.58 -6.97
N THR A 67 8.29 -4.60 -6.99
CA THR A 67 6.92 -4.55 -7.56
C THR A 67 5.83 -4.60 -6.48
N PHE A 68 6.21 -4.65 -5.20
CA PHE A 68 5.31 -4.68 -4.05
C PHE A 68 5.73 -3.66 -3.01
N CYS A 69 4.76 -3.12 -2.27
CA CYS A 69 5.04 -2.38 -1.05
C CYS A 69 5.12 -3.35 0.13
N VAL A 70 6.12 -3.11 0.98
CA VAL A 70 6.38 -3.90 2.18
C VAL A 70 6.23 -3.01 3.41
N LYS A 71 5.61 -3.57 4.43
CA LYS A 71 5.69 -3.07 5.81
C LYS A 71 6.22 -4.19 6.69
N TYR A 72 7.41 -3.96 7.25
CA TYR A 72 8.05 -4.82 8.21
C TYR A 72 7.97 -4.18 9.60
N THR A 73 7.63 -4.96 10.61
CA THR A 73 7.58 -4.49 11.99
C THR A 73 8.23 -5.49 12.92
N GLU A 74 9.08 -5.01 13.82
CA GLU A 74 9.64 -5.79 14.92
C GLU A 74 9.24 -5.20 16.25
N GLN A 75 9.09 -6.06 17.24
CA GLN A 75 8.62 -5.66 18.55
C GLN A 75 9.19 -6.56 19.64
N SER A 76 9.65 -5.94 20.74
CA SER A 76 10.21 -6.68 21.87
C SER A 76 9.14 -7.54 22.58
N PRO A 77 9.54 -8.62 23.27
CA PRO A 77 8.63 -9.46 24.02
C PRO A 77 7.77 -8.66 25.01
N ARG A 78 6.55 -9.15 25.25
CA ARG A 78 5.56 -8.53 26.16
C ARG A 78 6.06 -8.32 27.60
N GLY A 79 7.14 -8.98 28.02
CA GLY A 79 7.67 -8.99 29.39
C GLY A 79 8.63 -7.85 29.77
N PHE A 80 9.08 -7.02 28.81
CA PHE A 80 9.84 -5.79 29.11
C PHE A 80 8.85 -4.67 29.46
N ILE A 81 8.45 -4.61 30.74
CA ILE A 81 7.35 -3.77 31.24
C ILE A 81 7.85 -2.43 31.82
N TRP A 82 9.15 -2.27 32.06
CA TRP A 82 9.68 -1.19 32.91
C TRP A 82 10.24 0.02 32.13
N ASP A 83 10.54 -0.16 30.85
CA ASP A 83 11.27 0.77 29.98
C ASP A 83 10.52 1.06 28.66
N GLY A 84 9.29 0.55 28.53
CA GLY A 84 8.48 0.68 27.32
C GLY A 84 8.85 -0.37 26.28
N ARG A 85 7.86 -0.76 25.46
CA ARG A 85 8.10 -1.80 24.46
C ARG A 85 8.82 -1.20 23.26
N TRP A 86 10.05 -1.63 23.02
CA TRP A 86 10.75 -1.32 21.77
C TRP A 86 9.94 -1.84 20.58
N ARG A 87 9.85 -1.00 19.55
CA ARG A 87 9.19 -1.31 18.29
C ARG A 87 9.93 -0.63 17.15
N GLN A 88 10.20 -1.39 16.10
CA GLN A 88 10.78 -0.89 14.86
C GLN A 88 9.81 -1.10 13.73
N VAL A 89 9.70 -0.13 12.84
CA VAL A 89 8.89 -0.21 11.63
C VAL A 89 9.73 0.22 10.45
N ILE A 90 9.72 -0.61 9.42
CA ILE A 90 10.39 -0.36 8.14
C ILE A 90 9.35 -0.45 7.04
N ARG A 91 9.26 0.59 6.22
CA ARG A 91 8.48 0.59 4.98
C ARG A 91 9.46 0.69 3.83
N ARG A 92 9.25 -0.14 2.82
CA ARG A 92 10.11 -0.19 1.64
C ARG A 92 9.33 -0.77 0.48
N CYS A 93 9.87 -0.58 -0.72
CA CYS A 93 9.52 -1.44 -1.83
C CYS A 93 10.17 -2.82 -1.63
N GLY A 94 9.63 -3.83 -2.30
CA GLY A 94 10.14 -5.19 -2.24
C GLY A 94 9.70 -6.01 -3.45
N SER A 95 10.40 -7.11 -3.65
CA SER A 95 10.00 -8.16 -4.59
C SER A 95 9.04 -9.15 -3.91
N ILE A 96 8.81 -10.30 -4.54
CA ILE A 96 7.91 -11.32 -4.00
C ILE A 96 8.34 -11.75 -2.59
N SER A 97 7.37 -12.07 -1.74
CA SER A 97 7.63 -12.59 -0.40
C SER A 97 8.35 -13.94 -0.48
N SER A 98 9.13 -14.28 0.55
CA SER A 98 9.77 -15.60 0.66
C SER A 98 8.78 -16.76 0.67
N THR A 99 7.52 -16.50 1.05
CA THR A 99 6.41 -17.46 1.03
C THR A 99 5.63 -17.48 -0.28
N GLY A 100 5.89 -16.54 -1.20
CA GLY A 100 5.17 -16.43 -2.48
C GLY A 100 3.73 -15.91 -2.38
N VAL A 101 3.27 -15.53 -1.18
CA VAL A 101 1.89 -15.04 -0.96
C VAL A 101 1.89 -13.52 -0.78
N THR A 102 0.98 -12.84 -1.48
CA THR A 102 0.75 -11.38 -1.43
C THR A 102 -0.59 -11.07 -0.77
N GLY A 103 -0.74 -9.90 -0.14
CA GLY A 103 -2.01 -9.47 0.46
C GLY A 103 -2.29 -10.04 1.86
N VAL A 104 -1.32 -10.76 2.44
CA VAL A 104 -1.32 -11.24 3.83
C VAL A 104 -0.02 -10.87 4.51
N CYS A 105 -0.03 -10.88 5.84
CA CYS A 105 1.14 -10.64 6.67
C CYS A 105 1.71 -11.96 7.18
N ASN A 106 2.96 -12.23 6.84
CA ASN A 106 3.74 -13.25 7.52
C ASN A 106 4.15 -12.72 8.90
N TRP A 107 4.26 -13.61 9.88
CA TRP A 107 4.70 -13.25 11.22
C TRP A 107 5.42 -14.42 11.88
N GLY A 108 6.22 -14.11 12.87
CA GLY A 108 6.94 -15.10 13.65
C GLY A 108 7.56 -14.51 14.90
N VAL A 109 8.37 -15.31 15.56
CA VAL A 109 9.16 -14.91 16.71
C VAL A 109 10.58 -15.38 16.48
N HIS A 110 11.54 -14.47 16.55
CA HIS A 110 12.97 -14.77 16.48
C HIS A 110 13.41 -15.57 17.72
N GLU A 111 14.57 -16.23 17.66
CA GLU A 111 15.08 -17.03 18.79
C GLU A 111 15.28 -16.21 20.08
N ASN A 112 15.56 -14.91 19.94
CA ASN A 112 15.67 -13.95 21.05
C ASN A 112 14.31 -13.47 21.60
N GLY A 113 13.20 -14.01 21.10
CA GLY A 113 11.84 -13.67 21.51
C GLY A 113 11.22 -12.44 20.83
N VAL A 114 11.94 -11.76 19.93
CA VAL A 114 11.41 -10.59 19.21
C VAL A 114 10.32 -11.05 18.23
N TYR A 115 9.14 -10.46 18.35
CA TYR A 115 8.05 -10.67 17.39
C TYR A 115 8.34 -9.87 16.12
N TRP A 116 8.18 -10.51 14.97
CA TRP A 116 8.26 -9.84 13.67
C TRP A 116 7.00 -10.07 12.84
N GLN A 117 6.68 -9.11 12.00
CA GLN A 117 5.61 -9.20 11.01
C GLN A 117 6.03 -8.51 9.72
N GLU A 118 5.84 -9.19 8.59
CA GLU A 118 6.11 -8.65 7.25
C GLU A 118 4.85 -8.77 6.37
N CYS A 119 4.35 -7.64 5.89
CA CYS A 119 3.17 -7.56 5.04
C CYS A 119 3.53 -7.07 3.65
N PHE A 120 3.02 -7.75 2.62
CA PHE A 120 3.19 -7.38 1.21
C PHE A 120 1.85 -6.94 0.60
N CYS A 121 1.85 -5.85 -0.15
CA CYS A 121 0.70 -5.38 -0.90
C CYS A 121 1.12 -4.78 -2.25
N SER A 122 0.20 -4.73 -3.22
CA SER A 122 0.50 -4.43 -4.64
C SER A 122 -0.22 -3.17 -5.15
N GLU A 123 -0.75 -2.35 -4.26
CA GLU A 123 -1.43 -1.10 -4.61
C GLU A 123 -0.55 0.10 -4.23
N ASP A 124 -0.71 1.22 -4.93
CA ASP A 124 0.01 2.45 -4.59
C ASP A 124 -0.25 2.85 -3.12
N ALA A 125 0.83 3.14 -2.40
CA ALA A 125 0.85 3.65 -1.04
C ALA A 125 0.15 2.73 -0.01
N CYS A 126 -0.03 1.44 -0.33
CA CYS A 126 -0.77 0.49 0.51
C CYS A 126 -0.07 0.17 1.84
N ASN A 127 1.24 0.37 1.94
CA ASN A 127 2.03 0.12 3.15
C ASN A 127 1.91 1.22 4.23
N ALA A 128 1.05 2.24 4.05
CA ALA A 128 0.73 3.20 5.11
C ALA A 128 -0.13 2.64 6.27
N ALA A 129 -0.89 1.57 6.01
CA ALA A 129 -1.97 1.03 6.85
C ALA A 129 -3.22 1.94 6.95
N SER A 130 -4.24 1.59 6.14
CA SER A 130 -5.67 1.85 6.40
C SER A 130 -6.50 1.16 5.30
N ASN A 131 -7.25 0.12 5.67
CA ASN A 131 -8.27 -0.49 4.81
C ASN A 131 -9.52 0.39 4.84
N LEU A 132 -9.53 1.44 4.03
CA LEU A 132 -10.77 2.12 3.65
C LEU A 132 -10.97 1.87 2.17
N MET A 133 -12.12 1.27 1.85
CA MET A 133 -12.55 1.00 0.50
C MET A 133 -12.37 2.27 -0.34
N SER A 134 -11.62 2.16 -1.44
CA SER A 134 -11.30 3.29 -2.31
C SER A 134 -12.60 3.95 -2.79
N LEU A 135 -12.79 5.25 -2.53
CA LEU A 135 -13.99 5.99 -2.97
C LEU A 135 -14.25 5.83 -4.49
N THR A 136 -13.16 5.63 -5.24
CA THR A 136 -13.12 5.34 -6.67
C THR A 136 -13.86 4.06 -7.06
N THR A 137 -13.78 2.97 -6.28
CA THR A 137 -14.53 1.74 -6.59
C THR A 137 -16.01 1.93 -6.35
N LEU A 138 -16.41 2.73 -5.35
CA LEU A 138 -17.81 3.07 -5.10
C LEU A 138 -18.42 3.88 -6.25
N PHE A 139 -17.68 4.88 -6.77
CA PHE A 139 -18.14 5.69 -7.91
C PHE A 139 -18.26 4.87 -9.20
N LEU A 140 -17.32 3.95 -9.47
CA LEU A 140 -17.37 3.09 -10.65
C LEU A 140 -18.60 2.16 -10.62
N VAL A 141 -18.92 1.57 -9.47
CA VAL A 141 -20.12 0.73 -9.31
C VAL A 141 -21.40 1.56 -9.53
N ALA A 142 -21.46 2.78 -9.00
CA ALA A 142 -22.59 3.68 -9.21
C ALA A 142 -22.77 4.07 -10.69
N CYS A 143 -21.69 4.41 -11.39
CA CYS A 143 -21.74 4.76 -12.81
C CYS A 143 -22.18 3.57 -13.68
N CYS A 144 -21.67 2.36 -13.41
CA CYS A 144 -22.10 1.14 -14.12
C CYS A 144 -23.60 0.86 -13.92
N ALA A 145 -24.13 1.06 -12.71
CA ALA A 145 -25.55 0.90 -12.43
C ALA A 145 -26.44 1.92 -13.17
N ILE A 146 -25.96 3.16 -13.33
CA ILE A 146 -26.70 4.19 -14.09
C ILE A 146 -26.70 3.86 -15.59
N VAL A 147 -25.57 3.42 -16.14
CA VAL A 147 -25.47 3.04 -17.57
C VAL A 147 -26.39 1.85 -17.88
N THR A 148 -26.42 0.81 -17.03
CA THR A 148 -27.34 -0.32 -17.24
C THR A 148 -28.80 0.12 -17.17
N LEU A 149 -29.20 0.94 -16.20
CA LEU A 149 -30.57 1.48 -16.15
C LEU A 149 -30.93 2.33 -17.38
N SER A 150 -29.96 3.00 -17.98
CA SER A 150 -30.16 3.86 -19.15
C SER A 150 -30.23 3.08 -20.46
N CYS A 151 -29.57 1.91 -20.55
CA CYS A 151 -29.57 1.05 -21.73
C CYS A 151 -30.73 0.04 -21.74
N PHE A 152 -31.31 -0.28 -20.59
CA PHE A 152 -32.49 -1.15 -20.47
C PHE A 152 -33.83 -0.39 -20.50
N LYS A 153 -33.80 0.92 -20.81
CA LYS A 153 -34.98 1.78 -20.93
C LYS A 153 -35.16 2.25 -22.38
#